data_AF-Q8VJG3-F1
#
_entry.id   AF-Q8VJG3-F1
#
_cell.length_a   1.000
_cell.length_b   1.000
_cell.length_c   1.000
_cell.angle_alpha   90.00
_cell.angle_beta   90.00
_cell.angle_gamma   90.00
#
_symmetry.space_group_name_H-M   'P 1'
#
loop_
_entity.id
_entity.type
_entity.pdbx_description
1 polymer ?
#
loop_
_entity_poly.entity_id
_entity_poly.type
_entity_poly.pdbx_seq_one_letter_code
_entity_poly.pdbx_strand_id
1 'polypeptide(L)'
;MKTDRLADIAAIQEALRVPDSHLIYVARPDDPADMIPAVTAVGDPFTADHVSVTVPGVSGTTRQTIATMTQEARGLREEARVIAHSVGESENVATIAWVGYQPPPVLASWNTVDDDLAQAGAPKLEAFLRDLQAGSHNPGHTTALFGHSYGSLLSGIALKDGASSLVDNAVLYGSPGFDATSPAKLGMNDHNFFVMTTPDDPIRYPARLAPLHGWGSDGADTIGTVGRQGTPARVGIRPQRDHRRIPGPLPLHPSADRRGIHSAG
;
A
#
# COMPACT_ATOMS: atom_id res chain seq x y z
N MET A 1 20.20 -20.99 -15.36
CA MET A 1 19.48 -20.20 -16.39
C MET A 1 18.24 -20.92 -16.95
N LYS A 2 18.34 -21.96 -17.79
CA LYS A 2 17.12 -22.65 -18.33
C LYS A 2 16.24 -23.27 -17.22
N THR A 3 16.87 -23.89 -16.22
CA THR A 3 16.18 -24.48 -15.06
C THR A 3 15.47 -23.42 -14.21
N ASP A 4 16.08 -22.24 -14.04
CA ASP A 4 15.53 -21.16 -13.22
C ASP A 4 14.26 -20.55 -13.83
N ARG A 5 14.21 -20.42 -15.16
CA ARG A 5 12.98 -19.98 -15.86
C ARG A 5 11.84 -20.99 -15.76
N LEU A 6 12.16 -22.28 -15.84
CA LEU A 6 11.16 -23.33 -15.63
C LEU A 6 10.66 -23.31 -14.18
N ALA A 7 11.53 -23.02 -13.21
CA ALA A 7 11.13 -22.84 -11.82
C ALA A 7 10.26 -21.59 -11.62
N ASP A 8 10.55 -20.47 -12.28
CA ASP A 8 9.71 -19.27 -12.24
C ASP A 8 8.31 -19.57 -12.80
N ILE A 9 8.22 -20.24 -13.97
CA ILE A 9 6.93 -20.63 -14.57
C ILE A 9 6.17 -21.61 -13.66
N ALA A 10 6.87 -22.60 -13.09
CA ALA A 10 6.25 -23.56 -12.18
C ALA A 10 5.69 -22.88 -10.93
N ALA A 11 6.39 -21.88 -10.38
CA ALA A 11 5.89 -21.11 -9.25
C ALA A 11 4.70 -20.22 -9.60
N ILE A 12 4.69 -19.60 -10.79
CA ILE A 12 3.50 -18.89 -11.28
C ILE A 12 2.31 -19.86 -11.43
N GLN A 13 2.53 -21.06 -11.96
CA GLN A 13 1.48 -22.07 -12.05
C GLN A 13 0.96 -22.50 -10.68
N GLU A 14 1.84 -22.63 -9.68
CA GLU A 14 1.46 -22.91 -8.31
C GLU A 14 0.64 -21.76 -7.71
N ALA A 15 1.06 -20.51 -7.92
CA ALA A 15 0.31 -19.32 -7.50
C ALA A 15 -1.12 -19.34 -8.05
N LEU A 16 -1.31 -19.76 -9.30
CA LEU A 16 -2.63 -19.85 -9.93
C LEU A 16 -3.49 -21.02 -9.46
N ARG A 17 -2.98 -21.90 -8.59
CA ARG A 17 -3.80 -22.90 -7.88
C ARG A 17 -4.53 -22.30 -6.69
N VAL A 18 -4.16 -21.09 -6.26
CA VAL A 18 -4.88 -20.37 -5.21
C VAL A 18 -6.29 -20.04 -5.73
N PRO A 19 -7.36 -20.41 -5.00
CA PRO A 19 -8.72 -20.05 -5.39
C PRO A 19 -8.90 -18.55 -5.60
N ASP A 20 -9.66 -18.20 -6.64
CA ASP A 20 -9.95 -16.80 -7.03
C ASP A 20 -8.70 -16.00 -7.44
N SER A 21 -7.59 -16.68 -7.77
CA SER A 21 -6.37 -16.02 -8.20
C SER A 21 -6.25 -15.90 -9.73
N HIS A 22 -5.60 -14.81 -10.17
CA HIS A 22 -5.41 -14.47 -11.57
C HIS A 22 -4.00 -13.94 -11.81
N LEU A 23 -3.42 -14.28 -12.96
CA LEU A 23 -2.19 -13.64 -13.44
C LEU A 23 -2.58 -12.34 -14.13
N ILE A 24 -2.17 -11.20 -13.57
CA ILE A 24 -2.52 -9.88 -14.11
C ILE A 24 -1.35 -9.20 -14.82
N TYR A 25 -0.12 -9.65 -14.58
CA TYR A 25 1.06 -9.21 -15.32
C TYR A 25 2.11 -10.33 -15.37
N VAL A 26 2.78 -10.45 -16.51
CA VAL A 26 3.98 -11.27 -16.68
C VAL A 26 4.86 -10.63 -17.75
N ALA A 27 6.17 -10.57 -17.50
CA ALA A 27 7.12 -10.03 -18.46
C ALA A 27 8.22 -11.03 -18.79
N ARG A 28 8.70 -10.96 -20.03
CA ARG A 28 9.94 -11.65 -20.41
C ARG A 28 11.11 -10.75 -20.00
N PRO A 29 12.07 -11.23 -19.19
CA PRO A 29 13.27 -10.45 -18.90
C PRO A 29 14.17 -10.38 -20.14
N ASP A 30 14.89 -9.25 -20.27
CA ASP A 30 15.87 -9.03 -21.34
C ASP A 30 17.13 -9.87 -21.11
N ASP A 31 17.68 -9.83 -19.89
CA ASP A 31 18.79 -10.71 -19.50
C ASP A 31 18.24 -12.11 -19.21
N PRO A 32 18.79 -13.15 -19.85
CA PRO A 32 18.36 -14.50 -19.55
C PRO A 32 18.62 -15.04 -18.15
N ALA A 33 19.53 -14.42 -17.39
CA ALA A 33 19.83 -14.73 -16.00
C ALA A 33 18.78 -14.16 -15.02
N ASP A 34 18.05 -13.13 -15.42
CA ASP A 34 17.01 -12.50 -14.62
C ASP A 34 15.79 -13.42 -14.44
N MET A 35 15.10 -13.25 -13.32
CA MET A 35 13.84 -13.94 -13.09
C MET A 35 12.74 -13.38 -14.00
N ILE A 36 11.69 -14.18 -14.25
CA ILE A 36 10.47 -13.73 -14.92
C ILE A 36 9.65 -12.86 -13.95
N PRO A 37 9.48 -11.54 -14.16
CA PRO A 37 8.61 -10.74 -13.31
C PRO A 37 7.15 -11.15 -13.50
N ALA A 38 6.41 -11.28 -12.41
CA ALA A 38 5.02 -11.72 -12.42
C ALA A 38 4.21 -11.05 -11.30
N VAL A 39 2.92 -10.84 -11.57
CA VAL A 39 1.99 -10.27 -10.60
C VAL A 39 0.70 -11.06 -10.63
N THR A 40 0.26 -11.50 -9.46
CA THR A 40 -1.02 -12.19 -9.30
C THR A 40 -1.97 -11.38 -8.44
N ALA A 41 -3.25 -11.42 -8.75
CA ALA A 41 -4.32 -10.91 -7.89
C ALA A 41 -5.13 -12.07 -7.30
N VAL A 42 -5.77 -11.84 -6.16
CA VAL A 42 -6.89 -12.64 -5.64
C VAL A 42 -8.13 -11.74 -5.61
N GLY A 43 -9.19 -12.16 -6.30
CA GLY A 43 -10.29 -11.29 -6.71
C GLY A 43 -9.96 -10.45 -7.96
N ASP A 44 -10.92 -9.64 -8.42
CA ASP A 44 -10.76 -8.78 -9.59
C ASP A 44 -10.37 -7.34 -9.18
N PRO A 45 -9.10 -6.93 -9.38
CA PRO A 45 -8.64 -5.62 -8.96
C PRO A 45 -9.15 -4.47 -9.84
N PHE A 46 -9.74 -4.76 -11.00
CA PHE A 46 -10.29 -3.73 -11.90
C PHE A 46 -11.74 -3.36 -11.57
N THR A 47 -12.42 -4.15 -10.73
CA THR A 47 -13.81 -3.89 -10.29
C THR A 47 -13.97 -3.79 -8.78
N ALA A 48 -12.92 -4.11 -8.00
CA ALA A 48 -12.93 -4.02 -6.55
C ALA A 48 -13.16 -2.58 -6.04
N ASP A 49 -13.75 -2.45 -4.85
CA ASP A 49 -13.85 -1.19 -4.10
C ASP A 49 -12.58 -0.91 -3.30
N HIS A 50 -11.88 -1.97 -2.87
CA HIS A 50 -10.62 -1.86 -2.15
C HIS A 50 -9.58 -2.78 -2.78
N VAL A 51 -8.43 -2.22 -3.17
CA VAL A 51 -7.31 -2.95 -3.76
C VAL A 51 -6.09 -2.81 -2.85
N SER A 52 -5.37 -3.90 -2.61
CA SER A 52 -4.04 -3.85 -2.00
C SER A 52 -2.97 -4.38 -2.95
N VAL A 53 -1.77 -3.79 -2.89
CA VAL A 53 -0.60 -4.22 -3.65
C VAL A 53 0.55 -4.48 -2.68
N THR A 54 1.05 -5.71 -2.61
CA THR A 54 2.16 -6.09 -1.73
C THR A 54 3.45 -6.28 -2.52
N VAL A 55 4.50 -5.59 -2.10
CA VAL A 55 5.85 -5.59 -2.69
C VAL A 55 6.80 -6.40 -1.79
N PRO A 56 7.45 -7.47 -2.29
CA PRO A 56 8.34 -8.30 -1.49
C PRO A 56 9.69 -7.66 -1.22
N GLY A 57 10.40 -8.22 -0.25
CA GLY A 57 11.77 -7.86 0.10
C GLY A 57 12.86 -8.64 -0.65
N VAL A 58 14.04 -8.71 -0.02
CA VAL A 58 15.19 -9.48 -0.50
C VAL A 58 14.85 -10.96 -0.69
N SER A 59 15.56 -11.62 -1.61
CA SER A 59 15.28 -13.02 -2.00
C SER A 59 13.85 -13.25 -2.50
N GLY A 60 13.09 -12.20 -2.81
CA GLY A 60 11.73 -12.26 -3.34
C GLY A 60 11.68 -12.65 -4.81
N THR A 61 12.47 -13.65 -5.25
CA THR A 61 12.44 -14.04 -6.67
C THR A 61 11.13 -14.72 -7.01
N THR A 62 10.69 -14.66 -8.27
CA THR A 62 9.42 -15.27 -8.71
C THR A 62 9.32 -16.73 -8.29
N ARG A 63 10.32 -17.56 -8.61
CA ARG A 63 10.36 -18.98 -8.19
C ARG A 63 10.28 -19.22 -6.68
N GLN A 64 10.70 -18.25 -5.86
CA GLN A 64 10.76 -18.38 -4.41
C GLN A 64 9.52 -17.83 -3.70
N THR A 65 8.91 -16.77 -4.23
CA THR A 65 7.96 -15.96 -3.44
C THR A 65 6.55 -15.89 -4.01
N ILE A 66 6.35 -15.92 -5.33
CA ILE A 66 5.04 -15.57 -5.91
C ILE A 66 3.91 -16.46 -5.37
N ALA A 67 4.12 -17.78 -5.29
CA ALA A 67 3.10 -18.72 -4.81
C ALA A 67 2.72 -18.46 -3.34
N THR A 68 3.72 -18.24 -2.47
CA THR A 68 3.47 -17.92 -1.06
C THR A 68 2.78 -16.58 -0.92
N MET A 69 3.23 -15.56 -1.65
CA MET A 69 2.60 -14.23 -1.62
C MET A 69 1.16 -14.26 -2.14
N THR A 70 0.82 -15.07 -3.14
CA THR A 70 -0.58 -15.22 -3.60
C THR A 70 -1.44 -15.85 -2.51
N GLN A 71 -0.91 -16.82 -1.74
CA GLN A 71 -1.62 -17.37 -0.59
C GLN A 71 -1.78 -16.33 0.54
N GLU A 72 -0.75 -15.54 0.81
CA GLU A 72 -0.81 -14.44 1.78
C GLU A 72 -1.81 -13.36 1.33
N ALA A 73 -1.84 -13.03 0.03
CA ALA A 73 -2.81 -12.12 -0.56
C ALA A 73 -4.24 -12.64 -0.37
N ARG A 74 -4.47 -13.94 -0.54
CA ARG A 74 -5.78 -14.54 -0.22
C ARG A 74 -6.13 -14.38 1.26
N GLY A 75 -5.20 -14.67 2.17
CA GLY A 75 -5.42 -14.48 3.60
C GLY A 75 -5.77 -13.04 3.95
N LEU A 76 -5.01 -12.08 3.41
CA LEU A 76 -5.26 -10.65 3.56
C LEU A 76 -6.65 -10.26 3.04
N ARG A 77 -7.07 -10.82 1.90
CA ARG A 77 -8.40 -10.55 1.33
C ARG A 77 -9.51 -11.02 2.26
N GLU A 78 -9.43 -12.23 2.79
CA GLU A 78 -10.47 -12.73 3.69
C GLU A 78 -10.56 -11.91 4.98
N GLU A 79 -9.42 -11.55 5.57
CA GLU A 79 -9.39 -10.68 6.75
C GLU A 79 -9.97 -9.28 6.46
N ALA A 80 -9.60 -8.69 5.31
CA ALA A 80 -10.14 -7.40 4.89
C ALA A 80 -11.66 -7.44 4.71
N ARG A 81 -12.21 -8.53 4.16
CA ARG A 81 -13.66 -8.73 4.03
C ARG A 81 -14.36 -8.87 5.37
N VAL A 82 -13.78 -9.63 6.31
CA VAL A 82 -14.30 -9.74 7.68
C VAL A 82 -14.33 -8.37 8.37
N ILE A 83 -13.27 -7.58 8.23
CA ILE A 83 -13.20 -6.22 8.79
C ILE A 83 -14.24 -5.32 8.12
N ALA A 84 -14.30 -5.28 6.78
CA ALA A 84 -15.25 -4.47 6.02
C ALA A 84 -16.71 -4.77 6.42
N HIS A 85 -17.06 -6.06 6.51
CA HIS A 85 -18.36 -6.50 6.99
C HIS A 85 -18.68 -5.96 8.40
N SER A 86 -17.72 -6.04 9.33
CA SER A 86 -17.90 -5.62 10.72
C SER A 86 -18.15 -4.12 10.89
N VAL A 87 -17.71 -3.30 9.94
CA VAL A 87 -17.89 -1.84 9.95
C VAL A 87 -18.92 -1.33 8.94
N GLY A 88 -19.57 -2.24 8.20
CA GLY A 88 -20.60 -1.89 7.22
C GLY A 88 -20.06 -1.29 5.92
N GLU A 89 -18.83 -1.63 5.54
CA GLU A 89 -18.18 -1.23 4.29
C GLU A 89 -18.29 -2.34 3.22
N SER A 90 -17.89 -2.03 1.99
CA SER A 90 -17.93 -3.01 0.88
C SER A 90 -16.94 -4.17 1.10
N GLU A 91 -17.43 -5.40 0.96
CA GLU A 91 -16.60 -6.60 0.96
C GLU A 91 -15.96 -6.90 -0.42
N ASN A 92 -16.14 -6.03 -1.41
CA ASN A 92 -15.55 -6.16 -2.73
C ASN A 92 -14.07 -5.76 -2.70
N VAL A 93 -13.23 -6.68 -2.23
CA VAL A 93 -11.79 -6.50 -2.02
C VAL A 93 -11.00 -7.32 -3.03
N ALA A 94 -9.91 -6.76 -3.56
CA ALA A 94 -8.89 -7.49 -4.30
C ALA A 94 -7.51 -7.26 -3.67
N THR A 95 -6.66 -8.28 -3.72
CA THR A 95 -5.31 -8.22 -3.14
C THR A 95 -4.29 -8.72 -4.17
N ILE A 96 -3.18 -8.00 -4.30
CA ILE A 96 -2.19 -8.21 -5.36
C ILE A 96 -0.84 -8.56 -4.74
N ALA A 97 -0.25 -9.66 -5.19
CA ALA A 97 1.15 -10.00 -4.97
C ALA A 97 1.99 -9.50 -6.15
N TRP A 98 2.80 -8.47 -5.93
CA TRP A 98 3.59 -7.81 -6.98
C TRP A 98 5.05 -8.23 -6.95
N VAL A 99 5.45 -9.16 -7.81
CA VAL A 99 6.83 -9.65 -7.96
C VAL A 99 7.42 -9.11 -9.27
N GLY A 100 7.52 -7.78 -9.35
CA GLY A 100 7.80 -7.04 -10.58
C GLY A 100 9.24 -6.54 -10.78
N TYR A 101 10.13 -6.74 -9.81
CA TYR A 101 11.51 -6.23 -9.83
C TYR A 101 12.53 -7.33 -9.50
N GLN A 102 13.81 -7.15 -9.90
CA GLN A 102 14.86 -8.08 -9.51
C GLN A 102 15.30 -7.80 -8.08
N PRO A 103 15.11 -8.72 -7.12
CA PRO A 103 15.48 -8.50 -5.74
C PRO A 103 16.98 -8.78 -5.50
N PRO A 104 17.57 -8.20 -4.43
CA PRO A 104 18.90 -8.59 -3.99
C PRO A 104 19.00 -10.10 -3.70
N PRO A 105 20.11 -10.79 -4.06
CA PRO A 105 20.18 -12.25 -4.06
C PRO A 105 20.32 -12.92 -2.67
N VAL A 106 20.79 -12.24 -1.61
CA VAL A 106 20.93 -12.84 -0.26
C VAL A 106 20.87 -11.80 0.87
N LEU A 107 20.27 -12.19 2.00
CA LEU A 107 20.25 -11.50 3.32
C LEU A 107 21.64 -11.32 3.98
N ALA A 108 22.69 -12.00 3.52
CA ALA A 108 23.93 -12.19 4.27
C ALA A 108 24.76 -10.90 4.48
N SER A 109 24.45 -9.83 3.75
CA SER A 109 25.14 -8.55 3.89
C SER A 109 24.17 -7.39 3.73
N TRP A 110 23.22 -7.24 4.66
CA TRP A 110 22.45 -5.98 4.75
C TRP A 110 23.34 -4.72 4.79
N ASN A 111 24.59 -4.85 5.26
CA ASN A 111 25.59 -3.77 5.26
C ASN A 111 26.16 -3.44 3.87
N THR A 112 25.87 -4.24 2.83
CA THR A 112 26.37 -4.05 1.46
C THR A 112 25.25 -4.05 0.42
N VAL A 113 23.99 -4.19 0.83
CA VAL A 113 22.89 -3.94 -0.08
C VAL A 113 22.85 -2.43 -0.29
N ASP A 114 22.91 -1.99 -1.54
CA ASP A 114 22.65 -0.60 -1.94
C ASP A 114 21.19 -0.45 -2.37
N ASP A 115 20.78 0.77 -2.67
CA ASP A 115 19.44 1.09 -3.14
C ASP A 115 19.27 0.95 -4.66
N ASP A 116 20.30 0.56 -5.41
CA ASP A 116 20.28 0.49 -6.89
C ASP A 116 19.12 -0.38 -7.42
N LEU A 117 18.88 -1.55 -6.82
CA LEU A 117 17.78 -2.43 -7.24
C LEU A 117 16.41 -1.87 -6.86
N ALA A 118 16.31 -1.14 -5.76
CA ALA A 118 15.10 -0.44 -5.35
C ALA A 118 14.83 0.76 -6.28
N GLN A 119 15.85 1.54 -6.63
CA GLN A 119 15.77 2.62 -7.61
C GLN A 119 15.37 2.11 -8.99
N ALA A 120 15.93 0.98 -9.43
CA ALA A 120 15.55 0.36 -10.71
C ALA A 120 14.13 -0.25 -10.70
N GLY A 121 13.65 -0.67 -9.53
CA GLY A 121 12.32 -1.26 -9.33
C GLY A 121 11.21 -0.22 -9.17
N ALA A 122 11.51 0.94 -8.59
CA ALA A 122 10.51 1.97 -8.27
C ALA A 122 9.71 2.48 -9.49
N PRO A 123 10.34 2.81 -10.65
CA PRO A 123 9.59 3.19 -11.85
C PRO A 123 8.68 2.08 -12.39
N LYS A 124 9.05 0.80 -12.18
CA LYS A 124 8.23 -0.35 -12.60
C LYS A 124 6.99 -0.48 -11.71
N LEU A 125 7.14 -0.24 -10.40
CA LEU A 125 6.02 -0.22 -9.47
C LEU A 125 5.08 0.94 -9.78
N GLU A 126 5.61 2.15 -9.98
CA GLU A 126 4.81 3.32 -10.34
C GLU A 126 4.04 3.09 -11.65
N ALA A 127 4.68 2.55 -12.69
CA ALA A 127 4.03 2.20 -13.94
C ALA A 127 2.90 1.18 -13.73
N PHE A 128 3.15 0.12 -12.95
CA PHE A 128 2.12 -0.86 -12.63
C PHE A 128 0.92 -0.24 -11.90
N LEU A 129 1.15 0.60 -10.89
CA LEU A 129 0.07 1.28 -10.16
C LEU A 129 -0.73 2.22 -11.07
N ARG A 130 -0.07 2.88 -12.02
CA ARG A 130 -0.71 3.75 -12.99
C ARG A 130 -1.59 2.96 -13.96
N ASP A 131 -1.09 1.84 -14.46
CA ASP A 131 -1.84 0.94 -15.34
C ASP A 131 -3.03 0.32 -14.61
N LEU A 132 -2.86 -0.05 -13.34
CA LEU A 132 -3.92 -0.53 -12.47
C LEU A 132 -5.03 0.51 -12.31
N GLN A 133 -4.67 1.76 -11.99
CA GLN A 133 -5.62 2.86 -11.85
C GLN A 133 -6.33 3.17 -13.19
N ALA A 134 -5.58 3.19 -14.30
CA ALA A 134 -6.12 3.46 -15.63
C ALA A 134 -7.05 2.35 -16.15
N GLY A 135 -6.79 1.10 -15.76
CA GLY A 135 -7.63 -0.05 -16.11
C GLY A 135 -8.85 -0.23 -15.20
N SER A 136 -8.96 0.52 -14.10
CA SER A 136 -10.06 0.36 -13.15
C SER A 136 -11.39 0.81 -13.73
N HIS A 137 -12.41 -0.03 -13.59
CA HIS A 137 -13.80 0.27 -13.88
C HIS A 137 -14.54 0.86 -12.67
N ASN A 138 -13.83 1.05 -11.56
CA ASN A 138 -14.35 1.68 -10.35
C ASN A 138 -13.52 2.95 -10.02
N PRO A 139 -13.92 4.14 -10.50
CA PRO A 139 -13.13 5.36 -10.28
C PRO A 139 -13.07 5.79 -8.80
N GLY A 140 -13.88 5.18 -7.92
CA GLY A 140 -13.87 5.44 -6.47
C GLY A 140 -13.14 4.37 -5.65
N HIS A 141 -12.48 3.39 -6.29
CA HIS A 141 -11.73 2.38 -5.55
C HIS A 141 -10.60 3.01 -4.74
N THR A 142 -10.29 2.42 -3.59
CA THR A 142 -9.11 2.79 -2.82
C THR A 142 -7.97 1.81 -3.06
N THR A 143 -6.74 2.30 -3.20
CA THR A 143 -5.54 1.47 -3.33
C THR A 143 -4.62 1.62 -2.11
N ALA A 144 -4.24 0.49 -1.50
CA ALA A 144 -3.29 0.43 -0.39
C ALA A 144 -1.98 -0.28 -0.83
N LEU A 145 -0.85 0.40 -0.68
CA LEU A 145 0.48 -0.14 -0.98
C LEU A 145 1.14 -0.72 0.27
N PHE A 146 1.55 -1.98 0.20
CA PHE A 146 2.25 -2.70 1.27
C PHE A 146 3.68 -2.99 0.85
N GLY A 147 4.66 -2.39 1.53
CA GLY A 147 6.07 -2.65 1.31
C GLY A 147 6.64 -3.53 2.42
N HIS A 148 7.21 -4.69 2.07
CA HIS A 148 7.90 -5.54 3.04
C HIS A 148 9.41 -5.47 2.86
N SER A 149 10.15 -5.20 3.94
CA SER A 149 11.61 -5.30 3.93
C SER A 149 12.25 -4.45 2.83
N TYR A 150 13.07 -5.00 1.92
CA TYR A 150 13.60 -4.23 0.78
C TYR A 150 12.51 -3.61 -0.11
N GLY A 151 11.33 -4.24 -0.19
CA GLY A 151 10.15 -3.70 -0.85
C GLY A 151 9.63 -2.42 -0.19
N SER A 152 9.93 -2.17 1.09
CA SER A 152 9.65 -0.89 1.74
C SER A 152 10.50 0.24 1.19
N LEU A 153 11.79 -0.02 0.92
CA LEU A 153 12.69 0.96 0.32
C LEU A 153 12.25 1.31 -1.10
N LEU A 154 11.98 0.28 -1.92
CA LEU A 154 11.45 0.44 -3.27
C LEU A 154 10.13 1.22 -3.27
N SER A 155 9.20 0.86 -2.38
CA SER A 155 7.92 1.55 -2.25
C SER A 155 8.08 3.01 -1.83
N GLY A 156 9.00 3.31 -0.91
CA GLY A 156 9.33 4.67 -0.50
C GLY A 156 9.86 5.52 -1.66
N ILE A 157 10.81 4.99 -2.44
CA ILE A 157 11.34 5.66 -3.64
C ILE A 157 10.21 5.90 -4.65
N ALA A 158 9.38 4.90 -4.94
CA ALA A 158 8.26 5.04 -5.88
C ALA A 158 7.26 6.13 -5.41
N LEU A 159 6.92 6.16 -4.12
CA LEU A 159 6.02 7.17 -3.55
C LEU A 159 6.59 8.59 -3.73
N LYS A 160 7.87 8.77 -3.38
CA LYS A 160 8.61 10.04 -3.55
C LYS A 160 8.65 10.50 -5.01
N ASP A 161 8.74 9.56 -5.95
CA ASP A 161 8.87 9.83 -7.38
C ASP A 161 7.52 9.99 -8.11
N GLY A 162 6.39 9.90 -7.39
CA GLY A 162 5.06 10.24 -7.92
C GLY A 162 3.97 9.20 -7.67
N ALA A 163 4.32 7.98 -7.22
CA ALA A 163 3.35 6.93 -6.93
C ALA A 163 2.40 7.30 -5.79
N SER A 164 2.72 8.30 -4.97
CA SER A 164 1.84 8.82 -3.92
C SER A 164 0.52 9.38 -4.46
N SER A 165 0.47 9.76 -5.75
CA SER A 165 -0.76 10.18 -6.43
C SER A 165 -1.63 9.02 -6.93
N LEU A 166 -1.10 7.79 -6.87
CA LEU A 166 -1.73 6.57 -7.40
C LEU A 166 -2.25 5.65 -6.29
N VAL A 167 -1.99 5.99 -5.01
CA VAL A 167 -2.37 5.18 -3.85
C VAL A 167 -3.00 6.06 -2.78
N ASP A 168 -3.96 5.51 -2.07
CA ASP A 168 -4.62 6.21 -0.95
C ASP A 168 -3.86 6.01 0.34
N ASN A 169 -3.31 4.81 0.56
CA ASN A 169 -2.61 4.44 1.78
C ASN A 169 -1.30 3.72 1.47
N ALA A 170 -0.31 3.86 2.36
CA ALA A 170 0.91 3.06 2.33
C ALA A 170 1.24 2.49 3.72
N VAL A 171 1.60 1.22 3.75
CA VAL A 171 2.02 0.48 4.95
C VAL A 171 3.38 -0.15 4.68
N LEU A 172 4.41 0.31 5.39
CA LEU A 172 5.76 -0.24 5.27
C LEU A 172 6.10 -1.05 6.51
N TYR A 173 6.59 -2.27 6.35
CA TYR A 173 6.82 -3.17 7.48
C TYR A 173 8.09 -4.01 7.32
N GLY A 174 8.71 -4.31 8.46
CA GLY A 174 10.02 -4.96 8.49
C GLY A 174 11.07 -4.19 7.69
N SER A 175 10.98 -2.85 7.68
CA SER A 175 11.70 -1.94 6.77
C SER A 175 13.10 -1.59 7.27
N PRO A 176 14.14 -1.63 6.41
CA PRO A 176 15.46 -1.07 6.71
C PRO A 176 15.51 0.46 6.51
N GLY A 177 14.41 1.09 6.11
CA GLY A 177 14.36 2.47 5.60
C GLY A 177 13.42 2.58 4.41
N PHE A 178 13.07 3.81 4.03
CA PHE A 178 12.13 4.11 2.94
C PHE A 178 12.46 5.40 2.17
N ASP A 179 13.73 5.82 2.19
CA ASP A 179 14.25 7.00 1.47
C ASP A 179 13.51 8.33 1.76
N ALA A 180 12.97 8.45 2.97
CA ALA A 180 12.41 9.70 3.46
C ALA A 180 12.58 9.83 4.98
N THR A 181 12.52 11.09 5.44
CA THR A 181 12.58 11.45 6.87
C THR A 181 11.25 11.90 7.44
N SER A 182 10.17 11.79 6.66
CA SER A 182 8.80 12.15 7.04
C SER A 182 7.82 11.69 5.97
N PRO A 183 6.56 11.35 6.29
CA PRO A 183 5.53 11.04 5.30
C PRO A 183 5.35 12.12 4.22
N ALA A 184 5.46 13.40 4.59
CA ALA A 184 5.31 14.52 3.67
C ALA A 184 6.30 14.51 2.50
N LYS A 185 7.51 13.97 2.69
CA LYS A 185 8.52 13.82 1.63
C LYS A 185 8.18 12.70 0.64
N LEU A 186 7.27 11.81 1.01
CA LEU A 186 6.72 10.75 0.17
C LEU A 186 5.40 11.18 -0.50
N GLY A 187 4.98 12.46 -0.37
CA GLY A 187 3.66 12.89 -0.81
C GLY A 187 2.51 12.35 0.05
N MET A 188 2.82 11.84 1.24
CA MET A 188 1.86 11.24 2.19
C MET A 188 1.73 12.08 3.46
N ASN A 189 0.86 11.66 4.39
CA ASN A 189 0.65 12.31 5.68
C ASN A 189 0.37 11.28 6.79
N ASP A 190 0.25 11.75 8.04
CA ASP A 190 0.11 10.89 9.22
C ASP A 190 -1.21 10.09 9.28
N HIS A 191 -2.17 10.38 8.39
CA HIS A 191 -3.44 9.64 8.29
C HIS A 191 -3.42 8.52 7.26
N ASN A 192 -2.46 8.52 6.33
CA ASN A 192 -2.43 7.57 5.22
C ASN A 192 -1.08 6.88 5.01
N PHE A 193 -0.13 7.10 5.93
CA PHE A 193 1.15 6.42 5.95
C PHE A 193 1.39 5.74 7.29
N PHE A 194 1.69 4.44 7.25
CA PHE A 194 1.87 3.61 8.42
C PHE A 194 3.19 2.84 8.32
N VAL A 195 3.88 2.69 9.45
CA VAL A 195 5.09 1.86 9.55
C VAL A 195 4.91 0.87 10.68
N MET A 196 5.23 -0.41 10.43
CA MET A 196 5.20 -1.46 11.43
C MET A 196 6.61 -2.02 11.66
N THR A 197 6.98 -2.12 12.93
CA THR A 197 8.27 -2.71 13.36
C THR A 197 8.03 -3.70 14.49
N THR A 198 8.68 -4.86 14.45
CA THR A 198 8.71 -5.79 15.59
C THR A 198 9.96 -5.53 16.45
N PRO A 199 9.87 -5.51 17.79
CA PRO A 199 11.02 -5.24 18.67
C PRO A 199 12.22 -6.16 18.43
N ASP A 200 11.95 -7.43 18.10
CA ASP A 200 12.91 -8.50 17.87
C ASP A 200 13.31 -8.68 16.39
N ASP A 201 12.91 -7.75 15.52
CA ASP A 201 13.14 -7.86 14.08
C ASP A 201 14.63 -7.63 13.76
N PRO A 202 15.32 -8.61 13.13
CA PRO A 202 16.71 -8.44 12.69
C PRO A 202 16.92 -7.24 11.77
N ILE A 203 15.87 -6.72 11.11
CA ILE A 203 15.96 -5.53 10.25
C ILE A 203 16.32 -4.25 11.03
N ARG A 204 16.18 -4.22 12.36
CA ARG A 204 16.58 -3.05 13.17
C ARG A 204 18.08 -2.79 13.12
N TYR A 205 18.91 -3.81 12.86
CA TYR A 205 20.35 -3.64 12.72
C TYR A 205 20.70 -2.80 11.48
N PRO A 206 20.22 -3.15 10.26
CA PRO A 206 20.43 -2.31 9.09
C PRO A 206 19.61 -1.02 9.07
N ALA A 207 18.42 -0.96 9.70
CA ALA A 207 17.63 0.28 9.77
C ALA A 207 18.39 1.45 10.44
N ARG A 208 19.23 1.14 11.44
CA ARG A 208 20.12 2.13 12.07
C ARG A 208 21.23 2.64 11.14
N LEU A 209 21.55 1.90 10.09
CA LEU A 209 22.52 2.27 9.07
C LEU A 209 21.86 2.95 7.86
N ALA A 210 20.53 3.11 7.85
CA ALA A 210 19.79 3.72 6.73
C ALA A 210 20.39 5.05 6.24
N PRO A 211 20.80 6.00 7.11
CA PRO A 211 21.41 7.25 6.66
C PRO A 211 22.77 7.07 5.97
N LEU A 212 23.51 6.00 6.30
CA LEU A 212 24.81 5.69 5.70
C LEU A 212 24.67 5.02 4.33
N HIS A 213 23.52 4.41 4.05
CA HIS A 213 23.23 3.69 2.81
C HIS A 213 22.30 4.44 1.85
N GLY A 214 21.92 5.68 2.17
CA GLY A 214 20.98 6.45 1.34
C GLY A 214 19.51 6.03 1.50
N TRP A 215 19.18 5.20 2.49
CA TRP A 215 17.83 4.64 2.68
C TRP A 215 16.88 5.52 3.50
N GLY A 216 17.22 6.80 3.69
CA GLY A 216 16.46 7.71 4.54
C GLY A 216 16.69 7.47 6.04
N SER A 217 15.63 7.63 6.85
CA SER A 217 15.69 7.38 8.30
C SER A 217 15.19 5.99 8.68
N ASP A 218 15.52 5.56 9.91
CA ASP A 218 14.87 4.41 10.54
C ASP A 218 13.36 4.68 10.59
N GLY A 219 12.56 3.76 10.06
CA GLY A 219 11.11 3.91 10.05
C GLY A 219 10.49 4.05 11.44
N ALA A 220 11.15 3.50 12.47
CA ALA A 220 10.76 3.65 13.87
C ALA A 220 10.97 5.07 14.42
N ASP A 221 11.91 5.84 13.84
CA ASP A 221 12.22 7.22 14.24
C ASP A 221 11.39 8.25 13.45
N THR A 222 10.76 7.81 12.36
CA THR A 222 10.05 8.69 11.42
C THR A 222 8.58 8.89 11.78
N ILE A 223 7.98 7.96 12.52
CA ILE A 223 6.64 8.10 13.09
C ILE A 223 6.78 8.44 14.57
N GLY A 224 6.60 9.71 14.92
CA GLY A 224 6.58 10.15 16.31
C GLY A 224 5.51 9.38 17.10
N THR A 225 5.94 8.52 18.03
CA THR A 225 5.23 7.87 19.15
C THR A 225 3.88 7.15 18.92
N VAL A 226 3.10 7.46 17.88
CA VAL A 226 1.77 6.90 17.61
C VAL A 226 1.85 5.47 17.06
N GLY A 227 2.99 5.08 16.46
CA GLY A 227 3.24 3.71 16.00
C GLY A 227 3.99 2.81 16.99
N ARG A 228 4.41 3.33 18.16
CA ARG A 228 5.28 2.58 19.11
C ARG A 228 4.54 1.75 20.14
N GLN A 229 3.26 1.98 20.35
CA GLN A 229 2.44 1.15 21.21
C GLN A 229 1.48 0.40 20.33
N GLY A 230 1.34 -0.91 20.57
CA GLY A 230 0.21 -1.72 20.08
C GLY A 230 -1.13 -1.27 20.66
N THR A 231 -1.37 0.04 20.71
CA THR A 231 -2.69 0.62 20.78
C THR A 231 -3.36 0.20 19.47
N PRO A 232 -4.55 -0.44 19.52
CA PRO A 232 -5.31 -0.68 18.30
C PRO A 232 -5.36 0.64 17.56
N ALA A 233 -5.01 0.66 16.28
CA ALA A 233 -5.31 1.80 15.44
C ALA A 233 -6.78 2.10 15.68
N ARG A 234 -7.08 3.19 16.40
CA ARG A 234 -8.44 3.69 16.45
C ARG A 234 -8.67 4.11 15.01
N VAL A 235 -9.38 3.25 14.27
CA VAL A 235 -10.01 3.55 13.00
C VAL A 235 -10.88 4.77 13.26
N GLY A 236 -10.26 5.94 13.11
CA GLY A 236 -10.87 7.24 13.31
C GLY A 236 -11.52 7.67 12.02
N ILE A 237 -12.50 6.90 11.53
CA ILE A 237 -13.35 7.34 10.44
C ILE A 237 -14.21 8.46 11.00
N ARG A 238 -13.84 9.71 10.71
CA ARG A 238 -14.80 10.80 10.78
C ARG A 238 -15.61 10.77 9.48
N PRO A 239 -16.95 10.71 9.54
CA PRO A 239 -17.76 10.79 8.34
C PRO A 239 -17.46 12.13 7.64
N GLN A 240 -17.06 12.05 6.37
CA GLN A 240 -16.83 13.18 5.50
C GLN A 240 -18.15 13.95 5.40
N ARG A 241 -18.25 15.13 6.04
CA ARG A 241 -19.42 16.00 5.90
C ARG A 241 -19.45 16.56 4.49
N ASP A 242 -20.41 16.08 3.72
CA ASP A 242 -20.80 16.55 2.40
C ASP A 242 -20.85 18.08 2.34
N HIS A 243 -19.95 18.68 1.57
CA HIS A 243 -19.98 20.11 1.23
C HIS A 243 -20.83 20.30 -0.03
N ARG A 244 -22.11 19.95 0.05
CA ARG A 244 -23.13 20.41 -0.88
C ARG A 244 -24.21 21.17 -0.12
N ARG A 245 -23.88 22.39 0.30
CA ARG A 245 -24.91 23.39 0.60
C ARG A 245 -25.45 23.93 -0.73
N ILE A 246 -26.57 23.39 -1.17
CA ILE A 246 -27.50 24.10 -2.06
C ILE A 246 -28.18 25.17 -1.19
N PRO A 247 -28.18 26.47 -1.55
CA PRO A 247 -28.91 27.47 -0.79
C PRO A 247 -30.41 27.32 -1.06
N GLY A 248 -31.16 26.86 -0.06
CA GLY A 248 -32.63 26.96 -0.04
C GLY A 248 -33.09 28.38 0.31
N PRO A 249 -34.34 28.78 -0.05
CA PRO A 249 -34.79 30.16 0.07
C PRO A 249 -35.03 30.58 1.53
N LEU A 250 -34.77 31.86 1.80
CA LEU A 250 -34.93 32.52 3.10
C LEU A 250 -36.37 32.38 3.68
N PRO A 251 -36.53 32.14 4.99
CA PRO A 251 -37.83 32.14 5.63
C PRO A 251 -38.31 33.57 5.96
N LEU A 252 -39.60 33.81 5.70
CA LEU A 252 -40.37 34.99 6.09
C LEU A 252 -40.54 35.05 7.62
N HIS A 253 -40.35 36.25 8.19
CA HIS A 253 -40.55 36.54 9.62
C HIS A 253 -42.01 36.33 10.07
N PRO A 254 -42.24 35.85 11.30
CA PRO A 254 -43.55 35.86 11.91
C PRO A 254 -43.85 37.20 12.61
N SER A 255 -45.07 37.64 12.39
CA SER A 255 -45.78 38.76 13.00
C SER A 255 -45.90 38.68 14.52
N ALA A 256 -45.63 39.80 15.21
CA ALA A 256 -46.25 40.13 16.48
C ALA A 256 -46.19 41.65 16.69
N ASP A 257 -47.35 42.31 16.75
CA ASP A 257 -47.48 43.40 17.72
C ASP A 257 -48.91 43.48 18.28
N ARG A 258 -48.99 43.35 19.61
CA ARG A 258 -50.21 43.42 20.43
C ARG A 258 -50.44 44.89 20.78
N ARG A 259 -51.55 45.45 20.32
CA ARG A 259 -52.10 46.70 20.85
C ARG A 259 -52.95 46.44 22.10
N GLY A 260 -52.74 47.28 23.12
CA GLY A 260 -53.83 47.77 23.96
C GLY A 260 -53.60 47.69 25.47
N ILE A 261 -53.17 48.79 26.09
CA ILE A 261 -53.54 49.14 27.47
C ILE A 261 -53.76 50.67 27.58
N HIS A 262 -55.03 51.01 27.83
CA HIS A 262 -55.66 52.16 28.53
C HIS A 262 -55.02 53.58 28.65
N SER A 263 -55.77 54.56 28.13
CA SER A 263 -56.41 55.73 28.79
C SER A 263 -55.68 56.56 29.87
N ALA A 264 -55.56 57.88 29.64
CA ALA A 264 -56.12 59.00 30.44
C ALA A 264 -55.29 60.30 30.26
N GLY A 265 -55.97 61.44 30.09
CA GLY A 265 -55.39 62.80 30.17
C GLY A 265 -55.58 63.64 28.94
#